data_AF-A0A1E1V2Y8-F1
#
_entry.id   AF-A0A1E1V2Y8-F1
#
_cell.length_a   1.000
_cell.length_b   1.000
_cell.length_c   1.000
_cell.angle_alpha   90.00
_cell.angle_beta   90.00
_cell.angle_gamma   90.00
#
_symmetry.space_group_name_H-M   'P 1'
#
loop_
_entity.id
_entity.type
_entity.pdbx_description
1 polymer ?
#
loop_
_entity_poly.entity_id
_entity_poly.type
_entity_poly.pdbx_seq_one_letter_code
_entity_poly.pdbx_strand_id
1 'polypeptide(L)'
;MRLLDMLALAAGDVAQSRLQTACAPFGGPDKRLQDAVLEWEAAQNFPELTADEEQLAECVLGGLYKYVEDGAPGTLTWPGRAFLLGDSPGTTAPTILEVTGRARIIFYGPYFHLPRGRWKMRISFGFSHDIRGLPLNIQIASATLLGEVRILAERSGIFAVNCEVVVTDPHEPIEVRTMNEQGAIEGHVALASVELTYLAET
;
A
#
# COMPACT_ATOMS: atom_id res chain seq x y z
N MET A 1 18.46 17.19 6.13
CA MET A 1 17.98 17.27 4.74
C MET A 1 17.25 18.59 4.52
N ARG A 2 17.54 19.31 3.42
CA ARG A 2 16.80 20.52 3.03
C ARG A 2 15.54 20.14 2.28
N LEU A 3 14.54 21.03 2.26
CA LEU A 3 13.30 20.81 1.52
C LEU A 3 13.56 20.56 0.01
N LEU A 4 14.50 21.30 -0.58
CA LEU A 4 14.87 21.11 -1.98
C LEU A 4 15.47 19.72 -2.25
N ASP A 5 16.29 19.19 -1.33
CA ASP A 5 16.89 17.86 -1.46
C ASP A 5 15.81 16.77 -1.48
N MET A 6 14.80 16.91 -0.61
CA MET A 6 13.67 15.98 -0.55
C MET A 6 12.80 16.05 -1.81
N LEU A 7 12.50 17.26 -2.30
CA LEU A 7 11.73 17.41 -3.54
C LEU A 7 12.49 16.90 -4.76
N ALA A 8 13.83 17.06 -4.80
CA ALA A 8 14.66 16.50 -5.86
C ALA A 8 14.62 14.96 -5.85
N LEU A 9 14.64 14.33 -4.67
CA LEU A 9 14.47 12.88 -4.53
C LEU A 9 13.09 12.40 -5.01
N ALA A 10 12.03 13.16 -4.71
CA ALA A 10 10.65 12.77 -5.05
C ALA A 10 10.26 13.05 -6.51
N ALA A 11 10.83 14.09 -7.13
CA ALA A 11 10.37 14.60 -8.42
C ALA A 11 11.09 14.00 -9.64
N GLY A 12 12.13 13.17 -9.44
CA GLY A 12 12.90 12.59 -10.54
C GLY A 12 13.50 13.68 -11.45
N ASP A 13 13.19 13.64 -12.74
CA ASP A 13 13.81 14.50 -13.78
C ASP A 13 13.14 15.88 -13.93
N VAL A 14 12.75 16.48 -12.81
CA VAL A 14 12.15 17.82 -12.79
C VAL A 14 13.24 18.89 -12.72
N ALA A 15 13.14 19.89 -13.59
CA ALA A 15 14.08 21.01 -13.62
C ALA A 15 14.23 21.68 -12.23
N GLN A 16 15.48 21.87 -11.80
CA GLN A 16 15.81 22.43 -10.48
C GLN A 16 15.12 23.77 -10.20
N SER A 17 14.92 24.62 -11.22
CA SER A 17 14.20 25.88 -11.10
C SER A 17 12.72 25.72 -10.72
N ARG A 18 12.06 24.64 -11.18
CA ARG A 18 10.70 24.29 -10.77
C ARG A 18 10.66 23.80 -9.33
N LEU A 19 11.64 23.00 -8.91
CA LEU A 19 11.76 22.53 -7.53
C LEU A 19 11.99 23.70 -6.57
N GLN A 20 12.88 24.63 -6.91
CA GLN A 20 13.10 25.85 -6.13
C GLN A 20 11.82 26.71 -6.01
N THR A 21 11.06 26.83 -7.10
CA THR A 21 9.76 27.53 -7.09
C THR A 21 8.76 26.81 -6.18
N ALA A 22 8.72 25.48 -6.21
CA ALA A 22 7.87 24.67 -5.34
C ALA A 22 8.24 24.78 -3.85
N CYS A 23 9.48 25.13 -3.50
CA CYS A 23 9.88 25.41 -2.12
C CYS A 23 9.38 26.77 -1.60
N ALA A 24 9.01 27.72 -2.47
CA ALA A 24 8.70 29.09 -2.07
C ALA A 24 7.54 29.19 -1.04
N PRO A 25 6.41 28.47 -1.19
CA PRO A 25 5.32 28.47 -0.19
C PRO A 25 5.74 27.96 1.19
N PHE A 26 6.83 27.19 1.25
CA PHE A 26 7.32 26.56 2.47
C PHE A 26 8.50 27.31 3.09
N GLY A 27 8.86 28.51 2.61
CA GLY A 27 9.97 29.29 3.15
C GLY A 27 11.31 29.11 2.41
N GLY A 28 11.28 28.55 1.21
CA GLY A 28 12.40 28.54 0.27
C GLY A 28 13.24 27.25 0.27
N PRO A 29 14.15 27.11 -0.72
CA PRO A 29 14.86 25.86 -0.99
C PRO A 29 15.84 25.43 0.12
N ASP A 30 16.38 26.39 0.86
CA ASP A 30 17.36 26.13 1.92
C ASP A 30 16.71 25.79 3.27
N LYS A 31 15.39 25.92 3.40
CA LYS A 31 14.70 25.60 4.64
C LYS A 31 14.88 24.13 4.97
N ARG A 32 15.11 23.82 6.25
CA ARG A 32 15.14 22.43 6.70
C ARG A 32 13.73 21.85 6.56
N LEU A 33 13.65 20.61 6.06
CA LEU A 33 12.36 19.94 5.90
C LEU A 33 11.58 19.90 7.23
N GLN A 34 12.26 19.63 8.34
CA GLN A 34 11.64 19.56 9.67
C GLN A 34 10.98 20.88 10.07
N ASP A 35 11.63 22.01 9.82
CA ASP A 35 11.07 23.33 10.13
C ASP A 35 9.87 23.64 9.21
N ALA A 36 9.94 23.24 7.94
CA ALA A 36 8.81 23.37 7.01
C ALA A 36 7.59 22.54 7.43
N VAL A 37 7.81 21.31 7.90
CA VAL A 37 6.75 20.41 8.39
C VAL A 37 6.14 20.96 9.67
N LEU A 38 6.94 21.34 10.67
CA LEU A 38 6.44 21.90 11.93
C LEU A 38 5.62 23.17 11.73
N GLU A 39 6.04 24.06 10.84
CA GLU A 39 5.27 25.26 10.52
C GLU A 39 3.96 24.94 9.79
N TRP A 40 3.98 23.95 8.89
CA TRP A 40 2.77 23.51 8.18
C TRP A 40 1.79 22.82 9.12
N GLU A 41 2.27 21.96 10.02
CA GLU A 41 1.50 21.34 11.10
C GLU A 41 0.94 22.40 12.05
N ALA A 42 1.72 23.41 12.45
CA ALA A 42 1.22 24.49 13.29
C ALA A 42 0.14 25.36 12.59
N ALA A 43 0.21 25.47 11.26
CA ALA A 43 -0.76 26.21 10.46
C ALA A 43 -2.07 25.43 10.19
N GLN A 44 -2.03 24.12 10.35
CA GLN A 44 -3.14 23.21 10.06
C GLN A 44 -3.65 22.61 11.36
N ASN A 45 -4.94 22.71 11.64
CA ASN A 45 -5.51 22.05 12.81
C ASN A 45 -5.72 20.55 12.54
N PHE A 46 -4.63 19.78 12.50
CA PHE A 46 -4.71 18.34 12.33
C PHE A 46 -5.31 17.70 13.59
N PRO A 47 -6.25 16.77 13.43
CA PRO A 47 -6.63 15.92 14.55
C PRO A 47 -5.40 15.14 15.03
N GLU A 48 -5.27 15.00 16.34
CA GLU A 48 -4.24 14.16 16.94
C GLU A 48 -4.49 12.71 16.52
N LEU A 49 -3.44 12.03 16.07
CA LEU A 49 -3.56 10.63 15.68
C LEU A 49 -3.80 9.79 16.93
N THR A 50 -4.71 8.84 16.84
CA THR A 50 -4.82 7.78 17.83
C THR A 50 -3.60 6.85 17.73
N ALA A 51 -3.28 6.14 18.83
CA ALA A 51 -2.18 5.17 18.83
C ALA A 51 -2.33 4.09 17.72
N ASP A 52 -3.56 3.73 17.36
CA ASP A 52 -3.84 2.78 16.30
C ASP A 52 -3.52 3.36 14.90
N GLU A 53 -3.79 4.65 14.69
CA GLU A 53 -3.46 5.37 13.46
C GLU A 53 -1.95 5.59 13.34
N GLU A 54 -1.27 5.96 14.42
CA GLU A 54 0.20 6.05 14.45
C GLU A 54 0.85 4.71 14.09
N GLN A 55 0.36 3.61 14.69
CA GLN A 55 0.87 2.28 14.38
C GLN A 55 0.59 1.89 12.92
N LEU A 56 -0.59 2.23 12.39
CA LEU A 56 -0.91 1.99 10.99
C LEU A 56 0.02 2.78 10.06
N ALA A 57 0.22 4.07 10.34
CA ALA A 57 1.12 4.93 9.59
C ALA A 57 2.55 4.37 9.60
N GLU A 58 3.04 3.93 10.76
CA GLU A 58 4.36 3.29 10.88
C GLU A 58 4.46 2.01 10.05
N CYS A 59 3.43 1.15 10.05
CA CYS A 59 3.45 -0.08 9.24
C CYS A 59 3.54 0.23 7.74
N VAL A 60 2.79 1.24 7.29
CA VAL A 60 2.64 1.60 5.87
C VAL A 60 3.83 2.42 5.36
N LEU A 61 4.31 3.38 6.16
CA LEU A 61 5.29 4.39 5.75
C LEU A 61 6.68 4.14 6.36
N GLY A 62 6.78 3.36 7.44
CA GLY A 62 8.03 3.14 8.20
C GLY A 62 9.21 2.71 7.33
N GLY A 63 8.98 1.78 6.40
CA GLY A 63 10.02 1.34 5.46
C GLY A 63 10.40 2.41 4.43
N LEU A 64 9.53 3.37 4.11
CA LEU A 64 9.84 4.47 3.19
C LEU A 64 10.73 5.52 3.85
N TYR A 65 10.68 5.69 5.18
CA TYR A 65 11.61 6.60 5.86
C TYR A 65 13.08 6.19 5.64
N LYS A 66 13.37 4.89 5.61
CA LYS A 66 14.72 4.39 5.28
C LYS A 66 15.18 4.77 3.88
N TYR A 67 14.26 4.95 2.93
CA TYR A 67 14.62 5.39 1.58
C TYR A 67 15.28 6.77 1.59
N VAL A 68 14.83 7.65 2.49
CA VAL A 68 15.37 8.99 2.64
C VAL A 68 16.79 8.98 3.19
N GLU A 69 17.10 8.02 4.05
CA GLU A 69 18.41 7.91 4.72
C GLU A 69 19.42 7.12 3.88
N ASP A 70 19.01 5.97 3.35
CA ASP A 70 19.90 4.97 2.75
C ASP A 70 19.81 4.91 1.22
N GLY A 71 18.89 5.65 0.61
CA GLY A 71 18.63 5.60 -0.84
C GLY A 71 17.96 4.29 -1.31
N ALA A 72 17.56 3.42 -0.38
CA ALA A 72 16.85 2.17 -0.65
C ALA A 72 15.68 1.97 0.33
N PRO A 73 14.47 1.59 -0.13
CA PRO A 73 13.33 1.42 0.77
C PRO A 73 13.56 0.21 1.67
N GLY A 74 13.17 0.34 2.94
CA GLY A 74 13.01 -0.79 3.84
C GLY A 74 11.79 -1.64 3.48
N THR A 75 11.62 -2.76 4.19
CA THR A 75 10.40 -3.57 4.10
C THR A 75 9.18 -2.74 4.54
N LEU A 76 8.10 -2.84 3.77
CA LEU A 76 6.81 -2.22 4.07
C LEU A 76 5.79 -3.29 4.44
N THR A 77 4.84 -2.96 5.32
CA THR A 77 3.71 -3.84 5.62
C THR A 77 2.42 -3.06 5.47
N TRP A 78 1.60 -3.43 4.50
CA TRP A 78 0.22 -2.96 4.43
C TRP A 78 -0.66 -3.97 5.17
N PRO A 79 -1.10 -3.67 6.41
CA PRO A 79 -1.93 -4.60 7.17
C PRO A 79 -3.32 -4.71 6.53
N GLY A 80 -4.02 -5.82 6.76
CA GLY A 80 -5.38 -6.03 6.24
C GLY A 80 -6.35 -4.88 6.55
N ARG A 81 -6.19 -4.22 7.70
CA ARG A 81 -6.97 -3.05 8.10
C ARG A 81 -6.75 -1.80 7.23
N ALA A 82 -5.72 -1.77 6.39
CA ALA A 82 -5.51 -0.72 5.40
C ALA A 82 -6.39 -0.90 4.15
N PHE A 83 -6.99 -2.08 3.99
CA PHE A 83 -7.80 -2.42 2.82
C PHE A 83 -9.28 -2.08 3.04
N LEU A 84 -9.99 -2.01 1.93
CA LEU A 84 -11.41 -1.69 1.86
C LEU A 84 -12.23 -2.93 1.47
N LEU A 85 -13.47 -2.96 1.94
CA LEU A 85 -14.43 -4.03 1.69
C LEU A 85 -15.10 -3.86 0.33
N GLY A 86 -14.98 -4.86 -0.56
CA GLY A 86 -15.56 -4.80 -1.90
C GLY A 86 -17.08 -4.65 -1.95
N ASP A 87 -17.78 -5.20 -0.95
CA ASP A 87 -19.24 -5.12 -0.85
C ASP A 87 -19.77 -3.76 -0.35
N SER A 88 -18.92 -2.95 0.28
CA SER A 88 -19.28 -1.65 0.83
C SER A 88 -18.17 -0.63 0.56
N PRO A 89 -18.25 0.09 -0.59
CA PRO A 89 -17.20 1.01 -0.99
C PRO A 89 -16.87 2.06 0.09
N GLY A 90 -15.58 2.32 0.29
CA GLY A 90 -15.08 3.24 1.32
C GLY A 90 -15.12 2.70 2.75
N THR A 91 -15.64 1.49 2.98
CA THR A 91 -15.62 0.85 4.31
C THR A 91 -14.35 0.03 4.48
N THR A 92 -13.68 0.15 5.62
CA THR A 92 -12.54 -0.71 5.97
C THR A 92 -12.93 -2.19 5.93
N ALA A 93 -12.05 -3.01 5.37
CA ALA A 93 -12.22 -4.45 5.35
C ALA A 93 -12.25 -5.00 6.79
N PRO A 94 -13.22 -5.87 7.13
CA PRO A 94 -13.19 -6.55 8.42
C PRO A 94 -12.01 -7.52 8.46
N THR A 95 -11.51 -7.81 9.66
CA THR A 95 -10.42 -8.79 9.87
C THR A 95 -10.77 -10.16 9.29
N ILE A 96 -12.04 -10.56 9.40
CA ILE A 96 -12.58 -11.83 8.89
C ILE A 96 -13.84 -11.49 8.10
N LEU A 97 -13.92 -11.95 6.85
CA LEU A 97 -15.07 -11.77 5.97
C LEU A 97 -15.71 -13.12 5.63
N GLU A 98 -17.03 -13.21 5.73
CA GLU A 98 -17.80 -14.32 5.16
C GLU A 98 -17.86 -14.20 3.64
N VAL A 99 -17.43 -15.24 2.93
CA VAL A 99 -17.33 -15.22 1.45
C VAL A 99 -18.53 -15.84 0.74
N THR A 100 -19.50 -16.39 1.48
CA THR A 100 -20.74 -16.96 0.95
C THR A 100 -21.40 -16.05 -0.09
N GLY A 101 -21.93 -16.65 -1.14
CA GLY A 101 -22.63 -15.96 -2.21
C GLY A 101 -21.82 -15.87 -3.50
N ARG A 102 -22.13 -14.90 -4.36
CA ARG A 102 -21.61 -14.80 -5.74
C ARG A 102 -20.14 -14.38 -5.82
N ALA A 103 -19.57 -14.57 -7.01
CA ALA A 103 -18.30 -13.97 -7.42
C ALA A 103 -18.34 -12.44 -7.28
N ARG A 104 -17.33 -11.88 -6.61
CA ARG A 104 -17.22 -10.44 -6.30
C ARG A 104 -15.79 -10.07 -5.89
N ILE A 105 -15.53 -8.77 -5.82
CA ILE A 105 -14.34 -8.26 -5.12
C ILE A 105 -14.60 -8.40 -3.62
N ILE A 106 -13.66 -9.03 -2.92
CA ILE A 106 -13.68 -9.29 -1.48
C ILE A 106 -12.97 -8.13 -0.77
N PHE A 107 -11.74 -7.84 -1.20
CA PHE A 107 -10.90 -6.77 -0.68
C PHE A 107 -10.31 -5.95 -1.82
N TYR A 108 -10.13 -4.65 -1.63
CA TYR A 108 -9.42 -3.76 -2.55
C TYR A 108 -8.68 -2.63 -1.82
N GLY A 109 -7.84 -1.87 -2.53
CA GLY A 109 -6.98 -0.83 -1.97
C GLY A 109 -5.53 -1.31 -1.78
N PRO A 110 -4.71 -0.70 -0.91
CA PRO A 110 -5.01 0.47 -0.10
C PRO A 110 -4.79 1.80 -0.84
N TYR A 111 -4.43 1.77 -2.14
CA TYR A 111 -4.12 2.95 -2.94
C TYR A 111 -2.90 3.74 -2.44
N PHE A 112 -1.92 3.05 -1.86
CA PHE A 112 -0.66 3.65 -1.44
C PHE A 112 0.34 3.70 -2.60
N HIS A 113 1.22 4.70 -2.56
CA HIS A 113 2.28 4.88 -3.53
C HIS A 113 3.51 4.06 -3.17
N LEU A 114 4.23 3.64 -4.21
CA LEU A 114 5.54 3.00 -4.07
C LEU A 114 6.57 3.74 -4.93
N PRO A 115 7.82 3.87 -4.45
CA PRO A 115 8.93 4.29 -5.30
C PRO A 115 9.06 3.43 -6.56
N ARG A 116 9.59 4.06 -7.62
CA ARG A 116 9.93 3.36 -8.86
C ARG A 116 10.87 2.19 -8.59
N GLY A 117 10.60 1.04 -9.19
CA GLY A 117 11.46 -0.14 -9.05
C GLY A 117 10.73 -1.46 -9.15
N ARG A 118 11.50 -2.53 -8.96
CA ARG A 118 11.00 -3.89 -8.84
C ARG A 118 10.70 -4.20 -7.38
N TRP A 119 9.50 -4.69 -7.13
CA TRP A 119 9.00 -5.02 -5.80
C TRP A 119 8.56 -6.47 -5.74
N LYS A 120 8.95 -7.16 -4.67
CA LYS A 120 8.33 -8.43 -4.28
C LYS A 120 7.20 -8.14 -3.30
N MET A 121 6.04 -8.72 -3.55
CA MET A 121 4.89 -8.69 -2.65
C MET A 121 4.64 -10.10 -2.10
N ARG A 122 4.47 -10.19 -0.78
CA ARG A 122 3.99 -11.38 -0.07
C ARG A 122 2.62 -11.07 0.54
N ILE A 123 1.58 -11.68 -0.02
CA ILE A 123 0.19 -11.42 0.35
C ILE A 123 -0.30 -12.59 1.20
N SER A 124 -0.63 -12.32 2.46
CA SER A 124 -0.98 -13.34 3.45
C SER A 124 -2.49 -13.39 3.70
N PHE A 125 -3.09 -14.56 3.55
CA PHE A 125 -4.50 -14.83 3.79
C PHE A 125 -4.70 -15.87 4.90
N GLY A 126 -5.77 -15.72 5.68
CA GLY A 126 -6.31 -16.75 6.55
C GLY A 126 -7.58 -17.36 5.97
N PHE A 127 -7.68 -18.69 5.99
CA PHE A 127 -8.88 -19.43 5.58
C PHE A 127 -9.43 -20.27 6.72
N SER A 128 -10.75 -20.28 6.87
CA SER A 128 -11.45 -21.10 7.85
C SER A 128 -11.56 -22.58 7.43
N HIS A 129 -11.97 -23.44 8.36
CA HIS A 129 -12.05 -24.91 8.19
C HIS A 129 -13.19 -25.37 7.25
N ASP A 130 -14.21 -24.54 7.11
CA ASP A 130 -15.35 -24.67 6.21
C ASP A 130 -15.05 -24.15 4.80
N ILE A 131 -13.82 -23.70 4.50
CA ILE A 131 -13.46 -23.37 3.11
C ILE A 131 -13.51 -24.64 2.23
N ARG A 132 -14.12 -24.52 1.04
CA ARG A 132 -14.32 -25.63 0.09
C ARG A 132 -13.95 -25.21 -1.32
N GLY A 133 -12.65 -25.16 -1.61
CA GLY A 133 -12.15 -24.95 -2.97
C GLY A 133 -12.56 -23.60 -3.56
N LEU A 134 -12.28 -22.51 -2.86
CA LEU A 134 -12.60 -21.16 -3.33
C LEU A 134 -11.51 -20.66 -4.29
N PRO A 135 -11.79 -20.47 -5.59
CA PRO A 135 -10.83 -19.86 -6.51
C PRO A 135 -10.77 -18.36 -6.25
N LEU A 136 -9.57 -17.87 -5.95
CA LEU A 136 -9.29 -16.45 -5.76
C LEU A 136 -8.38 -15.95 -6.88
N ASN A 137 -8.71 -14.79 -7.40
CA ASN A 137 -7.86 -14.00 -8.28
C ASN A 137 -7.40 -12.75 -7.53
N ILE A 138 -6.09 -12.58 -7.44
CA ILE A 138 -5.43 -11.43 -6.83
C ILE A 138 -4.78 -10.61 -7.94
N GLN A 139 -5.25 -9.39 -8.13
CA GLN A 139 -4.72 -8.45 -9.10
C GLN A 139 -3.97 -7.33 -8.39
N ILE A 140 -2.79 -7.00 -8.91
CA ILE A 140 -2.00 -5.84 -8.49
C ILE A 140 -2.02 -4.88 -9.66
N ALA A 141 -2.55 -3.69 -9.42
CA ALA A 141 -2.79 -2.69 -10.45
C ALA A 141 -2.32 -1.32 -9.98
N SER A 142 -2.09 -0.47 -10.96
CA SER A 142 -1.93 0.97 -10.83
C SER A 142 -2.83 1.59 -11.92
N ALA A 143 -2.33 2.53 -12.72
CA ALA A 143 -3.00 2.93 -13.96
C ALA A 143 -3.21 1.74 -14.94
N THR A 144 -2.34 0.73 -14.86
CA THR A 144 -2.43 -0.54 -15.61
C THR A 144 -2.29 -1.74 -14.68
N LEU A 145 -2.67 -2.94 -15.16
CA LEU A 145 -2.40 -4.19 -14.44
C LEU A 145 -0.89 -4.44 -14.39
N LEU A 146 -0.36 -4.62 -13.18
CA LEU A 146 1.07 -4.88 -12.93
C LEU A 146 1.35 -6.37 -12.70
N GLY A 147 0.39 -7.10 -12.11
CA GLY A 147 0.51 -8.52 -11.83
C GLY A 147 -0.83 -9.17 -11.53
N GLU A 148 -0.92 -10.48 -11.75
CA GLU A 148 -2.10 -11.29 -11.47
C GLU A 148 -1.66 -12.65 -10.91
N VAL A 149 -2.31 -13.11 -9.85
CA VAL A 149 -2.09 -14.44 -9.25
C VAL A 149 -3.44 -15.10 -9.02
N ARG A 150 -3.57 -16.35 -9.47
CA ARG A 150 -4.74 -17.19 -9.15
C ARG A 150 -4.34 -18.26 -8.15
N ILE A 151 -5.17 -18.45 -7.13
CA ILE A 151 -5.03 -19.53 -6.14
C ILE A 151 -6.35 -20.25 -5.92
N LEU A 152 -6.25 -21.46 -5.40
CA LEU A 152 -7.38 -22.24 -4.94
C LEU A 152 -7.26 -22.46 -3.43
N ALA A 153 -8.19 -21.93 -2.65
CA ALA A 153 -8.22 -22.13 -1.20
C ALA A 153 -8.94 -23.45 -0.87
N GLU A 154 -8.15 -24.51 -0.67
CA GLU A 154 -8.66 -25.88 -0.44
C GLU A 154 -8.67 -26.32 1.02
N ARG A 155 -7.92 -25.62 1.89
CA ARG A 155 -7.74 -26.01 3.29
C ARG A 155 -7.62 -24.78 4.19
N SER A 156 -7.93 -24.97 5.47
CA SER A 156 -7.75 -23.94 6.48
C SER A 156 -6.30 -23.65 6.82
N GLY A 157 -6.09 -22.48 7.40
CA GLY A 157 -4.79 -22.02 7.86
C GLY A 157 -4.41 -20.67 7.28
N ILE A 158 -3.17 -20.29 7.54
CA ILE A 158 -2.58 -19.05 7.02
C ILE A 158 -1.66 -19.42 5.87
N PHE A 159 -1.86 -18.79 4.72
CA PHE A 159 -1.08 -19.01 3.51
C PHE A 159 -0.61 -17.67 2.97
N ALA A 160 0.51 -17.69 2.26
CA ALA A 160 1.00 -16.52 1.57
C ALA A 160 1.26 -16.83 0.10
N VAL A 161 0.88 -15.89 -0.75
CA VAL A 161 1.25 -15.90 -2.17
C VAL A 161 2.33 -14.86 -2.40
N ASN A 162 3.26 -15.16 -3.30
CA ASN A 162 4.31 -14.22 -3.68
C ASN A 162 4.12 -13.81 -5.13
N CYS A 163 4.31 -12.53 -5.43
CA CYS A 163 4.41 -12.02 -6.78
C CYS A 163 5.47 -10.92 -6.84
N GLU A 164 5.94 -10.63 -8.06
CA GLU A 164 6.80 -9.49 -8.33
C GLU A 164 6.08 -8.54 -9.25
N VAL A 165 6.24 -7.24 -9.01
CA VAL A 165 5.68 -6.17 -9.84
C VAL A 165 6.74 -5.13 -10.13
N VAL A 166 6.56 -4.42 -11.25
CA VAL A 166 7.40 -3.28 -11.64
C VAL A 166 6.58 -2.02 -11.51
N VAL A 167 7.01 -1.11 -10.65
CA VAL A 167 6.41 0.22 -10.49
C VAL A 167 7.18 1.19 -11.36
N THR A 168 6.52 1.71 -12.40
CA THR A 168 7.16 2.61 -13.38
C THR A 168 6.87 4.08 -13.11
N ASP A 169 5.70 4.38 -12.54
CA ASP A 169 5.27 5.73 -12.18
C ASP A 169 4.93 5.77 -10.68
N PRO A 170 5.73 6.45 -9.85
CA PRO A 170 5.52 6.52 -8.41
C PRO A 170 4.36 7.45 -8.02
N HIS A 171 3.77 8.21 -8.93
CA HIS A 171 2.62 9.08 -8.67
C HIS A 171 1.28 8.35 -8.80
N GLU A 172 1.27 7.20 -9.46
CA GLU A 172 0.09 6.37 -9.57
C GLU A 172 0.01 5.42 -8.36
N PRO A 173 -1.13 5.40 -7.64
CA PRO A 173 -1.28 4.56 -6.46
C PRO A 173 -1.32 3.08 -6.86
N ILE A 174 -0.93 2.21 -5.92
CA ILE A 174 -1.02 0.76 -6.07
C ILE A 174 -2.31 0.26 -5.44
N GLU A 175 -3.04 -0.52 -6.21
CA GLU A 175 -4.25 -1.21 -5.79
C GLU A 175 -4.04 -2.73 -5.88
N VAL A 176 -4.30 -3.44 -4.80
CA VAL A 176 -4.38 -4.89 -4.75
C VAL A 176 -5.84 -5.27 -4.58
N ARG A 177 -6.40 -6.00 -5.55
CA ARG A 177 -7.78 -6.49 -5.55
C ARG A 177 -7.77 -7.99 -5.33
N THR A 178 -8.53 -8.46 -4.36
CA THR A 178 -8.81 -9.90 -4.18
C THR A 178 -10.25 -10.16 -4.57
N MET A 179 -10.49 -11.08 -5.50
CA MET A 179 -11.83 -11.46 -5.92
C MET A 179 -11.99 -12.97 -5.91
N ASN A 180 -13.18 -13.46 -5.56
CA ASN A 180 -13.55 -14.84 -5.85
C ASN A 180 -14.10 -14.92 -7.27
N GLU A 181 -13.58 -15.87 -8.04
CA GLU A 181 -14.01 -16.08 -9.44
C GLU A 181 -15.33 -16.86 -9.54
N GLN A 182 -15.70 -17.56 -8.47
CA GLN A 182 -16.90 -18.39 -8.39
C GLN A 182 -17.64 -18.14 -7.09
N GLY A 183 -18.92 -18.52 -7.08
CA GLY A 183 -19.72 -18.43 -5.86
C GLY A 183 -19.22 -19.38 -4.77
N ALA A 184 -19.21 -18.92 -3.52
CA ALA A 184 -18.90 -19.74 -2.35
C ALA A 184 -20.20 -20.16 -1.66
N ILE A 185 -20.24 -21.40 -1.15
CA ILE A 185 -21.38 -21.91 -0.38
C ILE A 185 -21.22 -21.56 1.11
N GLU A 186 -20.00 -21.61 1.61
CA GLU A 186 -19.60 -21.33 2.99
C GLU A 186 -18.12 -20.93 3.02
N GLY A 187 -17.63 -20.45 4.17
CA GLY A 187 -16.24 -20.10 4.39
C GLY A 187 -16.02 -18.65 4.80
N HIS A 188 -14.86 -18.43 5.41
CA HIS A 188 -14.37 -17.14 5.83
C HIS A 188 -12.94 -16.91 5.33
N VAL A 189 -12.67 -15.67 4.94
CA VAL A 189 -11.35 -15.22 4.48
C VAL A 189 -10.91 -14.03 5.30
N ALA A 190 -9.65 -14.03 5.71
CA ALA A 190 -8.97 -12.88 6.31
C ALA A 190 -7.84 -12.44 5.38
N LEU A 191 -7.72 -11.15 5.08
CA LEU A 191 -6.48 -10.58 4.54
C LEU A 191 -5.63 -10.13 5.73
N ALA A 192 -4.51 -10.81 5.96
CA ALA A 192 -3.65 -10.49 7.09
C ALA A 192 -2.74 -9.29 6.77
N SER A 193 -2.00 -9.38 5.67
CA SER A 193 -1.04 -8.36 5.27
C SER A 193 -0.63 -8.48 3.80
N VAL A 194 -0.12 -7.39 3.26
CA VAL A 194 0.75 -7.35 2.09
C VAL A 194 2.11 -6.83 2.52
N GLU A 195 3.10 -7.69 2.55
CA GLU A 195 4.49 -7.31 2.84
C GLU A 195 5.21 -7.02 1.53
N LEU A 196 5.92 -5.89 1.47
CA LEU A 196 6.62 -5.44 0.28
C LEU A 196 8.11 -5.33 0.54
N THR A 197 8.90 -5.87 -0.38
CA THR A 197 10.36 -5.82 -0.35
C THR A 197 10.85 -5.24 -1.65
N TYR A 198 11.62 -4.16 -1.57
CA TYR A 198 12.31 -3.59 -2.72
C TYR A 198 13.39 -4.56 -3.20
N LEU A 199 13.44 -4.82 -4.50
CA LEU A 199 14.42 -5.73 -5.10
C LEU A 199 15.55 -4.97 -5.81
N ALA A 200 15.18 -4.04 -6.70
CA ALA A 200 16.12 -3.30 -7.53
C ALA A 200 15.44 -2.13 -8.24
N GLU A 201 16.24 -1.20 -8.76
CA GLU A 201 15.79 -0.20 -9.74
C GLU A 201 15.38 -0.86 -11.07
N THR A 202 14.61 -0.14 -11.90
CA THR A 202 14.09 -0.64 -13.19
C THR A 202 14.99 -0.22 -14.34
#